data_AF-A0A165RJ09-F1
#
_entry.id   AF-A0A165RJ09-F1
#
_cell.length_a   1.000
_cell.length_b   1.000
_cell.length_c   1.000
_cell.angle_alpha   90.00
_cell.angle_beta   90.00
_cell.angle_gamma   90.00
#
_symmetry.space_group_name_H-M   'P 1'
#
loop_
_entity.id
_entity.type
_entity.pdbx_description
1 polymer ?
#
loop_
_entity_poly.entity_id
_entity_poly.type
_entity_poly.pdbx_seq_one_letter_code
_entity_poly.pdbx_strand_id
1 'polypeptide(L)' 'MQVSKPTELKLSTPKDYDGKREELRGFLLQIRLYLKANQEIYSTDDKKILFVLSHLKGGTAGPWAETY' A
#
# COMPACT_ATOMS: atom_id res chain seq x y z
N MET A 1 22.05 15.46 -18.89
CA MET A 1 20.74 15.91 -18.38
C MET A 1 20.55 15.28 -17.02
N GLN A 2 20.27 16.07 -15.98
CA GLN A 2 20.07 15.54 -14.63
C GLN A 2 18.65 14.99 -14.55
N VAL A 3 18.49 13.67 -14.57
CA VAL A 3 17.17 13.04 -14.38
C VAL A 3 16.86 13.16 -12.89
N SER A 4 15.86 13.99 -12.56
CA SER A 4 15.34 14.12 -11.20
C SER A 4 14.84 12.77 -10.71
N LYS A 5 15.20 12.39 -9.47
CA LYS A 5 14.74 11.14 -8.87
C LYS A 5 13.20 11.12 -8.82
N PRO A 6 12.55 9.98 -9.12
CA PRO A 6 11.11 9.85 -8.98
C PRO A 6 10.70 10.23 -7.54
N THR A 7 9.65 11.04 -7.41
CA THR A 7 9.09 11.45 -6.13
C THR A 7 7.65 10.96 -6.04
N GLU A 8 7.26 10.50 -4.85
CA GLU A 8 5.91 10.00 -4.59
C GLU A 8 4.86 11.10 -4.74
N LEU A 9 3.81 10.81 -5.51
CA LEU A 9 2.65 11.67 -5.67
C LEU A 9 1.84 11.71 -4.38
N LYS A 10 1.50 12.92 -3.94
CA LYS A 10 0.66 13.18 -2.76
C LYS A 10 -0.83 12.90 -3.05
N LEU A 11 -1.15 11.64 -3.31
CA LEU A 11 -2.54 11.16 -3.33
C LEU A 11 -3.05 10.95 -1.91
N SER A 12 -4.37 10.80 -1.75
CA SER A 12 -4.92 10.30 -0.50
C SER A 12 -4.32 8.93 -0.21
N THR A 13 -3.58 8.83 0.89
CA THR A 13 -3.01 7.57 1.38
C THR A 13 -4.14 6.56 1.63
N PRO A 14 -3.95 5.27 1.30
CA PRO A 14 -4.90 4.22 1.64
C PRO A 14 -5.18 4.20 3.14
N LYS A 15 -6.43 3.89 3.52
CA LYS A 15 -6.77 3.66 4.92
C LYS A 15 -6.15 2.35 5.39
N ASP A 16 -5.82 2.30 6.67
CA ASP A 16 -5.41 1.06 7.32
C ASP A 16 -6.56 0.05 7.31
N TYR A 17 -6.23 -1.24 7.16
CA TYR A 17 -7.14 -2.36 7.08
C TYR A 17 -6.96 -3.28 8.28
N ASP A 18 -8.05 -3.56 8.99
CA ASP A 18 -8.07 -4.33 10.24
C ASP A 18 -8.47 -5.82 10.05
N GLY A 19 -8.80 -6.22 8.82
CA GLY A 19 -9.24 -7.59 8.50
C GLY A 19 -10.75 -7.76 8.32
N LYS A 20 -11.57 -6.71 8.43
CA LYS A 20 -13.01 -6.78 8.15
C LYS A 20 -13.30 -7.13 6.70
N ARG A 21 -14.13 -8.15 6.45
CA ARG A 21 -14.36 -8.66 5.09
C ARG A 21 -15.09 -7.65 4.21
N GLU A 22 -16.01 -6.90 4.79
CA GLU A 22 -16.83 -5.87 4.15
C GLU A 22 -15.99 -4.68 3.63
N GLU A 23 -14.85 -4.39 4.26
CA GLU A 23 -13.97 -3.27 3.89
C GLU A 23 -12.89 -3.68 2.87
N LEU A 24 -12.63 -4.98 2.71
CA LEU A 24 -11.54 -5.52 1.89
C LEU A 24 -11.53 -4.97 0.46
N ARG A 25 -12.70 -4.92 -0.18
CA ARG A 25 -12.79 -4.45 -1.58
C ARG A 25 -12.40 -2.98 -1.70
N GLY A 26 -12.79 -2.15 -0.74
CA GLY A 26 -12.45 -0.73 -0.70
C GLY A 26 -10.96 -0.52 -0.48
N PHE A 27 -10.39 -1.25 0.48
CA PHE A 27 -8.95 -1.25 0.76
C PHE A 27 -8.13 -1.62 -0.49
N LEU A 28 -8.44 -2.74 -1.15
CA LEU A 28 -7.73 -3.19 -2.34
C LEU A 28 -7.79 -2.18 -3.49
N LEU A 29 -8.92 -1.48 -3.66
CA LEU A 29 -9.04 -0.42 -4.66
C LEU A 29 -8.10 0.76 -4.35
N GLN A 30 -8.05 1.21 -3.10
CA GLN A 30 -7.17 2.30 -2.68
C GLN A 30 -5.69 1.96 -2.89
N ILE A 31 -5.27 0.75 -2.47
CA ILE A 31 -3.92 0.23 -2.69
C ILE A 31 -3.58 0.25 -4.19
N ARG A 32 -4.45 -0.30 -5.05
CA ARG A 32 -4.20 -0.37 -6.49
C ARG A 32 -4.05 1.01 -7.12
N LEU A 33 -4.91 1.97 -6.77
CA LEU A 33 -4.83 3.33 -7.28
C LEU A 33 -3.52 4.01 -6.86
N TYR A 34 -3.13 3.85 -5.60
CA TYR A 34 -1.92 4.44 -5.06
C TYR A 34 -0.66 3.86 -5.70
N LEU A 35 -0.55 2.53 -5.79
CA LEU A 35 0.59 1.86 -6.42
C LEU A 35 0.68 2.17 -7.92
N LYS A 36 -0.45 2.28 -8.62
CA LYS A 36 -0.47 2.63 -10.05
C LYS A 36 0.05 4.06 -10.28
N ALA A 37 -0.36 5.00 -9.45
CA ALA A 37 0.09 6.38 -9.55
C ALA A 37 1.59 6.53 -9.21
N ASN A 38 2.09 5.70 -8.29
CA ASN A 38 3.47 5.73 -7.80
C ASN A 38 4.32 4.57 -8.33
N GLN A 39 4.01 4.06 -9.52
CA GLN A 39 4.63 2.84 -10.08
C GLN A 39 6.15 2.92 -10.22
N GLU A 40 6.70 4.11 -10.46
CA GLU A 40 8.16 4.32 -10.54
C GLU A 40 8.84 4.20 -9.17
N ILE A 41 8.12 4.54 -8.10
CA ILE A 41 8.58 4.43 -6.71
C ILE A 41 8.49 2.97 -6.25
N TYR A 42 7.30 2.38 -6.38
CA TYR A 42 6.97 1.00 -6.02
C TYR A 42 7.21 0.04 -7.19
N SER A 43 8.42 0.11 -7.74
CA SER A 43 8.81 -0.56 -8.99
C SER A 43 9.10 -2.05 -8.84
N THR A 44 9.28 -2.55 -7.62
CA THR A 44 9.51 -3.97 -7.34
C THR A 44 8.36 -4.55 -6.53
N ASP A 45 8.18 -5.87 -6.61
CA ASP A 45 7.13 -6.53 -5.85
C ASP A 45 7.37 -6.42 -4.33
N ASP A 46 8.62 -6.52 -3.86
CA ASP A 46 8.96 -6.29 -2.44
C ASP A 46 8.48 -4.93 -1.94
N LYS A 47 8.68 -3.86 -2.73
CA LYS A 47 8.21 -2.52 -2.34
C LYS A 47 6.69 -2.44 -2.27
N LYS A 48 5.99 -3.08 -3.21
CA LYS A 48 4.53 -3.13 -3.21
C LYS A 48 4.01 -3.92 -2.02
N ILE A 49 4.64 -5.06 -1.71
CA ILE A 49 4.30 -5.91 -0.58
C ILE A 49 4.49 -5.17 0.73
N LEU A 50 5.68 -4.57 0.96
CA LEU A 50 5.98 -3.79 2.15
C LEU A 50 5.01 -2.62 2.32
N PHE A 51 4.64 -1.94 1.23
CA PHE A 51 3.64 -0.89 1.27
C PHE A 51 2.26 -1.40 1.72
N VAL A 52 1.79 -2.51 1.16
CA VAL A 52 0.50 -3.12 1.56
C VAL A 52 0.54 -3.55 3.02
N LEU A 53 1.60 -4.25 3.46
CA LEU A 53 1.77 -4.70 4.85
C LEU A 53 1.77 -3.52 5.82
N SER A 54 2.37 -2.39 5.45
CA SER A 54 2.38 -1.17 6.28
C SER A 54 0.99 -0.59 6.55
N HIS A 55 -0.03 -1.01 5.80
CA HIS A 55 -1.43 -0.64 5.99
C HIS A 55 -2.29 -1.74 6.64
N LEU A 56 -1.73 -2.91 6.92
CA LEU A 56 -2.42 -3.96 7.66
C LEU A 56 -2.20 -3.74 9.16
N LYS A 57 -3.17 -3.13 9.84
CA LYS A 57 -3.03 -2.74 11.24
C LYS A 57 -4.29 -3.03 12.03
N GLY A 58 -4.09 -3.46 13.27
CA GLY A 58 -5.18 -3.80 14.19
C GLY A 58 -5.96 -5.04 13.73
N GLY A 59 -7.04 -5.31 14.47
CA GLY A 59 -7.90 -6.47 14.23
C GLY A 59 -7.13 -7.77 14.01
N THR A 60 -7.49 -8.49 12.96
CA THR A 60 -6.82 -9.75 12.56
C THR A 60 -5.71 -9.54 11.54
N ALA A 61 -5.72 -8.41 10.82
CA ALA A 61 -4.74 -8.12 9.78
C ALA A 61 -3.37 -7.72 10.33
N GLY A 62 -3.31 -6.98 11.43
CA GLY A 62 -2.06 -6.55 12.06
C GLY A 62 -1.16 -7.72 12.47
N PRO A 63 -1.64 -8.63 13.34
CA PRO A 63 -0.85 -9.81 13.73
C PRO A 63 -0.43 -10.69 12.54
N TRP A 64 -1.26 -10.78 11.50
CA TRP A 64 -0.90 -11.49 10.28
C TRP A 64 0.29 -10.82 9.57
N ALA A 65 0.27 -9.49 9.43
CA ALA A 65 1.34 -8.72 8.78
C ALA A 65 2.68 -8.80 9.52
N GLU A 66 2.66 -8.92 10.85
CA GLU A 66 3.87 -9.10 11.67
C GLU A 66 4.56 -10.47 11.47
N THR A 67 3.87 -11.43 10.87
CA THR A 67 4.39 -12.80 10.61
C THR A 67 4.86 -13.04 9.18
N TYR A 68 4.78 -12.01 8.32
CA TYR A 68 5.26 -12.06 6.93
C TYR A 68 6.80 -12.01 6.87
#